data_AF-A0A9D8W7I9-F1
#
_entry.id   AF-A0A9D8W7I9-F1
#
_cell.length_a   1.000
_cell.length_b   1.000
_cell.length_c   1.000
_cell.angle_alpha   90.00
_cell.angle_beta   90.00
_cell.angle_gamma   90.00
#
_symmetry.space_group_name_H-M   'P 1'
#
loop_
_entity.id
_entity.type
_entity.pdbx_description
1 polymer ?
#
loop_
_entity_poly.entity_id
_entity_poly.type
_entity_poly.pdbx_seq_one_letter_code
_entity_poly.pdbx_strand_id
1 'polypeptide(L)' 'MYFALAALLFLAFVGNVVSGSIDGSAILSNVQEMLLLFAAAISFSAAILLAEAKAKSKNEKTD' A
#
# COMPACT_ATOMS: atom_id res chain seq x y z
N MET A 1 -4.27 -7.51 -9.36
CA MET A 1 -5.06 -7.50 -8.11
C MET A 1 -4.18 -7.35 -6.87
N TYR A 2 -3.01 -8.03 -6.78
CA TYR A 2 -2.11 -7.98 -5.60
C TYR A 2 -1.76 -6.57 -5.11
N PHE A 3 -1.52 -5.62 -6.02
CA PHE A 3 -1.13 -4.24 -5.65
C PHE A 3 -2.30 -3.29 -5.41
N ALA A 4 -3.55 -3.68 -5.68
CA ALA A 4 -4.68 -2.76 -5.63
C ALA A 4 -4.94 -2.22 -4.20
N LEU A 5 -4.83 -3.10 -3.20
CA LEU A 5 -4.97 -2.71 -1.79
C LEU A 5 -3.85 -1.77 -1.34
N ALA A 6 -2.60 -2.09 -1.68
CA ALA A 6 -1.45 -1.25 -1.36
C ALA A 6 -1.57 0.14 -1.99
N ALA A 7 -1.97 0.21 -3.27
CA ALA A 7 -2.20 1.47 -3.96
C ALA A 7 -3.33 2.29 -3.32
N LEU A 8 -4.43 1.65 -2.92
CA LEU A 8 -5.55 2.32 -2.27
C LEU A 8 -5.18 2.90 -0.90
N LEU A 9 -4.47 2.13 -0.07
CA LEU A 9 -3.99 2.61 1.24
C LEU A 9 -2.99 3.77 1.07
N PHE A 10 -2.11 3.67 0.08
CA PHE A 10 -1.16 4.74 -0.23
C PHE A 10 -1.85 6.02 -0.72
N LEU A 11 -2.85 5.90 -1.60
CA LEU A 11 -3.64 7.05 -2.06
C LEU A 11 -4.43 7.70 -0.93
N ALA A 12 -4.99 6.91 -0.01
CA ALA A 12 -5.65 7.45 1.18
C ALA A 12 -4.68 8.25 2.07
N PHE A 13 -3.45 7.75 2.25
CA PHE A 13 -2.41 8.47 2.98
C PHE A 13 -2.03 9.79 2.28
N VAL A 14 -1.73 9.73 0.97
CA VAL A 14 -1.36 10.93 0.19
C VAL A 14 -2.48 11.96 0.21
N GLY A 15 -3.74 11.53 0.06
CA GLY A 15 -4.90 12.41 0.14
C GLY A 15 -5.00 13.13 1.49
N ASN A 16 -4.82 12.39 2.60
CA ASN A 16 -4.86 13.00 3.93
C ASN A 16 -3.74 14.03 4.13
N VAL A 17 -2.51 13.69 3.72
CA VAL A 17 -1.34 14.59 3.84
C VAL A 17 -1.54 15.84 2.98
N VAL A 18 -2.01 15.68 1.74
CA VAL A 18 -2.26 16.82 0.83
C VAL A 18 -3.32 17.74 1.42
N SER A 19 -4.47 17.21 1.87
CA SER A 19 -5.51 18.02 2.52
C SER A 19 -4.95 18.72 3.76
N GLY A 20 -4.31 17.98 4.67
CA GLY A 20 -3.69 18.56 5.86
C GLY A 20 -2.66 19.66 5.56
N SER A 21 -1.93 19.56 4.45
CA SER A 21 -0.91 20.53 4.06
C SER A 21 -1.47 21.83 3.47
N ILE A 22 -2.65 21.79 2.83
CA ILE A 22 -3.20 22.94 2.09
C ILE A 22 -4.06 23.81 3.02
N ASP A 23 -4.97 23.19 3.77
CA ASP A 23 -5.99 23.90 4.55
C ASP A 23 -6.04 23.50 6.02
N GLY A 24 -5.14 22.61 6.46
CA GLY A 24 -5.12 22.10 7.84
C GLY A 24 -6.25 21.12 8.16
N SER A 25 -7.04 20.67 7.17
CA SER A 25 -8.21 19.80 7.35
C SER A 25 -7.88 18.31 7.41
N ALA A 26 -6.69 17.93 7.89
CA ALA A 26 -6.30 16.53 8.03
C ALA A 26 -7.37 15.74 8.80
N ILE A 27 -7.90 14.68 8.18
CA ILE A 27 -8.96 13.85 8.76
C ILE A 27 -8.34 12.86 9.77
N LEU A 28 -7.18 12.31 9.42
CA LEU A 28 -6.40 11.41 10.27
C LEU A 28 -5.41 12.22 11.12
N SER A 29 -5.26 11.81 12.38
CA SER A 29 -4.18 12.28 13.26
C SER A 29 -2.82 11.68 12.86
N ASN A 30 -1.72 12.31 13.28
CA ASN A 30 -0.35 11.84 12.97
C ASN A 30 -0.12 10.35 13.27
N VAL A 31 -0.66 9.84 14.39
CA VAL A 31 -0.50 8.42 14.75
C VAL A 31 -1.26 7.51 13.77
N GLN A 32 -2.46 7.91 13.36
CA GLN A 32 -3.26 7.16 12.39
C GLN A 32 -2.64 7.20 10.99
N GLU A 33 -2.07 8.32 10.57
CA GLU A 33 -1.32 8.41 9.31
C GLU A 33 -0.12 7.46 9.29
N MET A 34 0.65 7.41 10.39
CA MET A 34 1.79 6.49 10.52
C MET A 34 1.35 5.03 10.44
N LEU A 35 0.24 4.66 11.10
CA LEU A 35 -0.32 3.31 11.03
C LEU A 35 -0.85 2.96 9.63
N LEU A 36 -1.50 3.91 8.95
CA LEU A 36 -1.97 3.73 7.59
C LEU A 36 -0.82 3.50 6.61
N LEU A 37 0.24 4.32 6.71
CA LEU A 37 1.43 4.16 5.88
C LEU A 37 2.14 2.84 6.15
N PHE A 38 2.19 2.42 7.42
CA PHE A 38 2.73 1.11 7.79
C PHE A 38 1.93 -0.05 7.20
N ALA A 39 0.60 0.01 7.26
CA ALA A 39 -0.28 -0.98 6.62
C ALA A 39 -0.10 -1.01 5.09
N ALA A 40 0.08 0.16 4.46
CA ALA A 40 0.38 0.26 3.03
C ALA A 40 1.72 -0.43 2.69
N ALA A 41 2.77 -0.21 3.49
CA ALA A 41 4.09 -0.81 3.29
C ALA A 41 4.07 -2.34 3.44
N ILE A 42 3.36 -2.86 4.45
CA ILE A 42 3.17 -4.31 4.64
C ILE A 42 2.41 -4.90 3.45
N SER A 43 1.30 -4.28 3.06
CA SER A 43 0.47 -4.74 1.94
C SER A 43 1.25 -4.75 0.63
N PHE A 44 2.07 -3.73 0.40
CA PHE A 44 2.95 -3.64 -0.77
C PHE A 44 3.98 -4.78 -0.78
N SER A 45 4.69 -4.98 0.34
CA SER A 45 5.68 -6.05 0.47
C SER A 45 5.06 -7.44 0.27
N ALA A 46 3.91 -7.70 0.90
CA ALA A 46 3.18 -8.95 0.72
C ALA A 46 2.73 -9.16 -0.74
N ALA A 47 2.27 -8.10 -1.41
CA ALA A 47 1.90 -8.15 -2.81
C ALA A 47 3.07 -8.48 -3.74
N ILE A 48 4.27 -7.94 -3.47
CA ILE A 48 5.50 -8.27 -4.19
C ILE A 48 5.84 -9.75 -4.01
N LEU A 49 5.94 -10.22 -2.75
CA LEU A 49 6.29 -11.62 -2.47
C LEU A 49 5.31 -12.60 -3.11
N LEU A 50 4.02 -12.27 -3.12
CA LEU A 50 2.99 -13.09 -3.76
C LEU A 50 3.10 -13.06 -5.29
N ALA A 51 3.45 -11.92 -5.88
CA ALA A 51 3.71 -11.82 -7.32
C ALA A 51 4.95 -12.64 -7.73
N GLU A 52 6.02 -12.57 -6.95
CA GLU A 52 7.23 -13.36 -7.15
C GLU A 52 6.98 -14.87 -7.03
N ALA A 53 6.28 -15.30 -5.97
CA ALA A 53 5.93 -16.71 -5.77
C ALA A 53 5.12 -17.25 -6.97
N LYS A 54 4.15 -16.47 -7.46
CA LYS A 54 3.34 -16.86 -8.62
C LYS A 54 4.17 -16.93 -9.91
N ALA A 55 5.11 -16.01 -10.11
CA ALA A 55 6.01 -16.03 -11.26
C ALA A 55 6.91 -17.29 -11.22
N LYS A 56 7.44 -17.64 -10.06
CA LYS A 56 8.26 -18.85 -9.86
C LYS A 56 7.45 -20.12 -10.16
N SER A 57 6.26 -20.27 -9.60
CA SER A 57 5.40 -21.45 -9.84
C SER A 57 4.92 -21.56 -11.29
N LYS A 58 4.89 -20.46 -12.05
CA LYS A 58 4.56 -20.49 -13.48
C LYS A 58 5.71 -21.04 -14.31
N ASN A 59 6.95 -20.65 -14.00
CA ASN A 59 8.13 -21.16 -14.69
C ASN A 59 8.35 -22.65 -14.41
N GLU A 60 8.19 -23.11 -13.17
CA GLU A 60 8.35 -24.53 -12.80
C GLU A 60 7.36 -25.49 -13.48
N LYS A 61 6.19 -25.01 -13.92
CA LYS A 61 5.19 -25.83 -14.64
C LYS A 61 5.43 -25.91 -16.15
N THR A 62 6.43 -25.20 -16.66
CA THR A 62 6.72 -25.13 -18.11
C THR A 62 7.98 -25.91 -18.50
N ASP A 63 8.72 -26.45 -17.51
CA ASP A 63 9.81 -27.42 -17.66
C ASP A 63 9.33 -28.84 -17.35
#